data_AF-A0A846XJC2-F1
#
_entry.id   AF-A0A846XJC2-F1
#
_cell.length_a   1.000
_cell.length_b   1.000
_cell.length_c   1.000
_cell.angle_alpha   90.00
_cell.angle_beta   90.00
_cell.angle_gamma   90.00
#
_symmetry.space_group_name_H-M   'P 1'
#
loop_
_entity.id
_entity.type
_entity.pdbx_description
1 polymer ?
#
loop_
_entity_poly.entity_id
_entity_poly.type
_entity_poly.pdbx_seq_one_letter_code
_entity_poly.pdbx_strand_id
1 'polypeptide(L)'
;MLSLAPGLLPRAAAAQAVLTSLLVVALLGVAHITRRLRRPAADRFAGAPALRHLVLAAAVAGVVASVVHAASWQNTLRDAMGVARTGPQYWSFWAAGSLVLTIVLVAAGTGAGRLLRRIGWSRGLVMAVIATLPVAFFGIPGIAAASGGAADSGLVQPVATTRSGSADSLMSWASLGLEGQRFVTNGPAGAVRVYAGLQSAPDPAARAELAVRELDRAGGFDRSHLVVAVPTGSGWVDGRALRGFEDRFGADFAVAALQYSQLPSWATFVVGRDSAAVSARALFSAVEEHAATLPDPPRLYLYGQSLGALGGSAVFAGAAEQNRRACSVLWSGMPGGGGREPGARTTVLANTSDPVVHWSPELLWRPPDLTGARRDAPTPGWLPVASFVQTTADLLGSLAAPPGHGHRYDVDQGTALPGC
;
A
#
# COMPACT_ATOMS: atom_id res chain seq x y z
N MET A 1 2.21 -19.65 -17.31
CA MET A 1 1.31 -18.77 -18.08
C MET A 1 0.68 -17.72 -17.19
N LEU A 2 -0.20 -18.08 -16.23
CA LEU A 2 -0.87 -17.11 -15.34
C LEU A 2 0.09 -16.12 -14.67
N SER A 3 1.23 -16.57 -14.14
CA SER A 3 2.23 -15.68 -13.53
C SER A 3 2.76 -14.61 -14.49
N LEU A 4 2.88 -14.95 -15.78
CA LEU A 4 3.43 -14.10 -16.84
C LEU A 4 2.34 -13.25 -17.52
N ALA A 5 1.10 -13.29 -17.03
CA ALA A 5 0.05 -12.43 -17.55
C ALA A 5 0.40 -10.94 -17.31
N PRO A 6 -0.08 -10.02 -18.17
CA PRO A 6 0.07 -8.58 -17.99
C PRO A 6 -0.36 -8.11 -16.60
N GLY A 7 0.52 -7.36 -15.92
CA GLY A 7 0.25 -6.66 -14.65
C GLY A 7 0.11 -5.16 -14.84
N LEU A 8 -0.15 -4.43 -13.74
CA LEU A 8 -0.28 -2.97 -13.74
C LEU A 8 1.08 -2.26 -13.58
N LEU A 9 2.03 -2.91 -12.92
CA LEU A 9 3.33 -2.33 -12.61
C LEU A 9 4.51 -3.14 -13.17
N PRO A 10 5.63 -2.48 -13.53
CA PRO A 10 6.89 -3.16 -13.75
C PRO A 10 7.28 -3.94 -12.49
N ARG A 11 7.57 -5.24 -12.66
CA ARG A 11 8.01 -6.08 -11.55
C ARG A 11 9.52 -6.24 -11.57
N ALA A 12 10.10 -6.39 -10.38
CA ALA A 12 11.46 -6.90 -10.25
C ALA A 12 11.49 -8.40 -10.55
N ALA A 13 12.63 -8.92 -11.04
CA ALA A 13 12.79 -10.33 -11.38
C ALA A 13 12.49 -11.24 -10.18
N ALA A 14 12.91 -10.82 -8.98
CA ALA A 14 12.64 -11.53 -7.72
C ALA A 14 11.14 -11.61 -7.40
N ALA A 15 10.40 -10.50 -7.50
CA ALA A 15 8.96 -10.48 -7.26
C ALA A 15 8.20 -11.37 -8.26
N GLN A 16 8.60 -11.31 -9.53
CA GLN A 16 8.04 -12.17 -10.59
C GLN A 16 8.36 -13.66 -10.34
N ALA A 17 9.57 -13.98 -9.85
CA ALA A 17 9.97 -15.33 -9.50
C ALA A 17 9.14 -15.88 -8.34
N VAL A 18 8.91 -15.09 -7.29
CA VAL A 18 8.04 -15.44 -6.15
C VAL A 18 6.63 -15.77 -6.63
N LEU A 19 6.01 -14.89 -7.42
CA LEU A 19 4.67 -15.13 -7.98
C LEU A 19 4.64 -16.43 -8.80
N THR A 20 5.66 -16.66 -9.62
CA THR A 20 5.77 -17.88 -10.44
C THR A 20 5.83 -19.12 -9.57
N SER A 21 6.73 -19.15 -8.58
CA SER A 21 6.92 -20.28 -7.68
C SER A 21 5.68 -20.59 -6.86
N LEU A 22 5.01 -19.57 -6.30
CA LEU A 22 3.79 -19.76 -5.50
C LEU A 22 2.67 -20.40 -6.34
N LEU A 23 2.46 -19.91 -7.57
CA LEU A 23 1.46 -20.48 -8.47
C LEU A 23 1.81 -21.91 -8.90
N VAL A 24 3.08 -22.19 -9.21
CA VAL A 24 3.55 -23.53 -9.56
C VAL A 24 3.35 -24.49 -8.39
N VAL A 25 3.75 -24.11 -7.18
CA VAL A 25 3.60 -24.95 -5.97
C VAL A 25 2.13 -25.21 -5.67
N ALA A 26 1.25 -24.20 -5.80
CA ALA A 26 -0.19 -24.39 -5.64
C ALA A 26 -0.75 -25.42 -6.64
N LEU A 27 -0.39 -25.30 -7.92
CA LEU A 27 -0.78 -26.24 -8.98
C LEU A 27 -0.25 -27.66 -8.72
N LEU A 28 1.01 -27.80 -8.28
CA LEU A 28 1.58 -29.10 -7.89
C LEU A 28 0.86 -29.70 -6.68
N GLY A 29 0.47 -28.87 -5.70
CA GLY A 29 -0.33 -29.28 -4.55
C GLY A 29 -1.70 -29.81 -4.95
N VAL A 30 -2.43 -29.09 -5.81
CA VAL A 30 -3.71 -29.53 -6.37
C VAL A 30 -3.54 -30.84 -7.16
N ALA A 31 -2.52 -30.94 -8.00
CA ALA A 31 -2.22 -32.17 -8.73
C ALA A 31 -1.91 -33.36 -7.80
N HIS A 32 -1.22 -33.12 -6.67
CA HIS A 32 -0.95 -34.16 -5.68
C HIS A 32 -2.24 -34.63 -4.98
N ILE A 33 -3.09 -33.70 -4.53
CA ILE A 33 -4.35 -33.99 -3.83
C ILE A 33 -5.30 -34.75 -4.77
N THR A 34 -5.48 -34.26 -6.00
CA THR A 34 -6.35 -34.91 -6.99
C THR A 34 -5.92 -36.33 -7.32
N ARG A 35 -4.60 -36.60 -7.42
CA ARG A 35 -4.09 -37.97 -7.58
C ARG A 35 -4.38 -38.88 -6.39
N ARG A 36 -4.37 -38.35 -5.16
CA ARG A 36 -4.72 -39.15 -3.96
C ARG A 36 -6.21 -39.45 -3.84
N LEU A 37 -7.05 -38.51 -4.25
CA LEU A 37 -8.52 -38.65 -4.16
C LEU A 37 -9.10 -39.52 -5.28
N ARG A 38 -8.42 -39.60 -6.42
CA ARG A 38 -8.79 -40.54 -7.49
C ARG A 38 -8.47 -41.97 -7.05
N ARG A 39 -9.49 -42.83 -6.95
CA ARG A 39 -9.32 -44.30 -6.86
C ARG A 39 -8.53 -44.79 -8.09
N PRO A 40 -7.76 -45.90 -7.99
CA PRO A 40 -7.00 -46.46 -9.10
C PRO A 40 -7.95 -47.03 -10.17
N ALA A 41 -8.55 -46.15 -10.95
CA ALA A 41 -9.48 -46.47 -12.02
C ALA A 41 -9.36 -45.41 -13.12
N ALA A 42 -8.14 -45.09 -13.56
CA ALA A 42 -7.94 -44.18 -14.70
C ALA A 42 -6.53 -44.24 -15.31
N ASP A 43 -6.00 -45.42 -15.63
CA ASP A 43 -4.84 -45.54 -16.54
C ASP A 43 -5.27 -45.79 -18.00
N ARG A 44 -6.41 -45.22 -18.42
CA ARG A 44 -6.88 -45.29 -19.82
C ARG A 44 -6.01 -44.48 -20.80
N PHE A 45 -5.09 -43.65 -20.30
CA PHE A 45 -4.15 -42.83 -21.10
C PHE A 45 -2.68 -43.28 -20.97
N ALA A 46 -2.43 -44.50 -20.46
CA ALA A 46 -1.08 -45.04 -20.35
C ALA A 46 -0.41 -45.32 -21.72
N GLY A 47 -1.17 -45.42 -22.82
CA GLY A 47 -0.71 -45.96 -24.11
C GLY A 47 -0.33 -44.97 -25.24
N ALA A 48 -0.30 -43.65 -25.03
CA ALA A 48 -0.06 -42.68 -26.12
C ALA A 48 1.16 -41.75 -25.86
N PRO A 49 2.41 -42.21 -26.05
CA PRO A 49 3.60 -41.40 -25.83
C PRO A 49 3.66 -40.17 -26.75
N ALA A 50 3.21 -40.30 -28.00
CA ALA A 50 3.16 -39.19 -28.96
C ALA A 50 2.28 -38.02 -28.45
N LEU A 51 1.12 -38.31 -27.85
CA LEU A 51 0.25 -37.29 -27.27
C LEU A 51 0.92 -36.57 -26.09
N ARG A 52 1.69 -37.28 -25.26
CA ARG A 52 2.43 -36.68 -24.14
C ARG A 52 3.52 -35.73 -24.63
N HIS A 53 4.28 -36.13 -25.64
CA HIS A 53 5.30 -35.27 -26.25
C HIS A 53 4.67 -34.04 -26.91
N LEU A 54 3.53 -34.20 -27.58
CA LEU A 54 2.79 -33.08 -28.19
C LEU A 54 2.27 -32.10 -27.12
N VAL A 55 1.68 -32.60 -26.03
CA VAL A 55 1.22 -31.76 -24.91
C VAL A 55 2.40 -31.03 -24.25
N LEU A 56 3.53 -31.71 -24.06
CA LEU A 56 4.75 -31.09 -23.52
C LEU A 56 5.27 -30.00 -24.47
N ALA A 57 5.39 -30.30 -25.76
CA ALA A 57 5.85 -29.34 -26.77
C ALA A 57 4.93 -28.11 -26.83
N ALA A 58 3.61 -28.32 -26.81
CA ALA A 58 2.63 -27.23 -26.76
C ALA A 58 2.75 -26.40 -25.47
N ALA A 59 2.96 -27.04 -24.32
CA ALA A 59 3.17 -26.33 -23.05
C ALA A 59 4.47 -25.51 -23.06
N VAL A 60 5.57 -26.07 -23.58
CA VAL A 60 6.85 -25.34 -23.73
C VAL A 60 6.67 -24.15 -24.67
N ALA A 61 6.09 -24.36 -25.86
CA ALA A 61 5.82 -23.29 -26.82
C ALA A 61 4.96 -22.18 -26.21
N GLY A 62 3.91 -22.55 -25.47
CA GLY A 62 3.05 -21.60 -24.80
C GLY A 62 3.75 -20.82 -23.67
N VAL A 63 4.67 -21.44 -22.93
CA VAL A 63 5.50 -20.74 -21.93
C VAL A 63 6.45 -19.77 -22.62
N VAL A 64 7.13 -20.17 -23.70
CA VAL A 64 8.00 -19.29 -24.48
C VAL A 64 7.23 -18.09 -25.02
N ALA A 65 6.05 -18.31 -25.62
CA ALA A 65 5.19 -17.24 -26.08
C ALA A 65 4.75 -16.30 -24.94
N SER A 66 4.44 -16.86 -23.76
CA SER A 66 4.09 -16.07 -22.57
C SER A 66 5.27 -15.22 -22.08
N VAL A 67 6.50 -15.73 -22.13
CA VAL A 67 7.71 -15.00 -21.74
C VAL A 67 7.97 -13.85 -22.71
N VAL A 68 7.86 -14.08 -24.02
CA VAL A 68 8.02 -13.03 -25.04
C VAL A 68 6.96 -11.94 -24.87
N HIS A 69 5.70 -12.33 -24.67
CA HIS A 69 4.62 -11.38 -24.41
C HIS A 69 4.85 -10.59 -23.11
N ALA A 70 5.24 -11.26 -22.03
CA ALA A 70 5.54 -10.62 -20.76
C ALA A 70 6.74 -9.65 -20.86
N ALA A 71 7.77 -9.97 -21.66
CA ALA A 71 8.89 -9.07 -21.93
C ALA A 71 8.44 -7.82 -22.67
N SER A 72 7.61 -7.96 -23.69
CA SER A 72 7.00 -6.83 -24.40
C SER A 72 6.18 -5.96 -23.46
N TRP A 73 5.33 -6.57 -22.63
CA TRP A 73 4.48 -5.84 -21.67
C TRP A 73 5.29 -5.13 -20.60
N GLN A 74 6.27 -5.81 -19.99
CA GLN A 74 7.16 -5.24 -18.98
C GLN A 74 7.96 -4.05 -19.53
N ASN A 75 8.38 -4.08 -20.81
CA ASN A 75 9.07 -2.95 -21.43
C ASN A 75 8.12 -1.81 -21.80
N THR A 76 6.89 -2.12 -22.22
CA THR A 76 5.85 -1.12 -22.49
C THR A 76 5.52 -0.30 -21.24
N LEU A 77 5.33 -0.95 -20.08
CA LEU A 77 5.12 -0.26 -18.81
C LEU A 77 6.35 0.55 -18.38
N ARG A 78 7.55 -0.02 -18.57
CA ARG A 78 8.80 0.66 -18.20
C ARG A 78 9.06 1.91 -19.02
N ASP A 79 8.78 1.86 -20.31
CA ASP A 79 8.88 3.02 -21.20
C ASP A 79 7.87 4.11 -20.80
N ALA A 80 6.63 3.73 -20.49
CA ALA A 80 5.60 4.66 -20.03
C ALA A 80 5.96 5.32 -18.69
N MET A 81 6.67 4.61 -17.82
CA MET A 81 7.08 5.11 -16.49
C MET A 81 8.51 5.69 -16.47
N GLY A 82 9.21 5.76 -17.61
CA GLY A 82 10.56 6.30 -17.69
C GLY A 82 11.61 5.50 -16.90
N VAL A 83 11.44 4.19 -16.74
CA VAL A 83 12.40 3.31 -16.04
C VAL A 83 13.11 2.37 -17.01
N ALA A 84 14.30 1.90 -16.63
CA ALA A 84 15.14 1.08 -17.50
C ALA A 84 14.47 -0.23 -17.95
N ARG A 85 14.49 -0.51 -19.26
CA ARG A 85 13.99 -1.73 -19.90
C ARG A 85 14.60 -3.00 -19.30
N THR A 86 13.85 -4.09 -19.37
CA THR A 86 14.37 -5.43 -19.02
C THR A 86 15.35 -5.93 -20.08
N GLY A 87 16.47 -6.48 -19.62
CA GLY A 87 17.43 -7.19 -20.47
C GLY A 87 17.45 -8.70 -20.19
N PRO A 88 18.32 -9.47 -20.87
CA PRO A 88 18.44 -10.92 -20.69
C PRO A 88 18.69 -11.34 -19.22
N GLN A 89 19.43 -10.53 -18.47
CA GLN A 89 19.72 -10.74 -17.05
C GLN A 89 18.45 -10.83 -16.20
N TYR A 90 17.41 -10.04 -16.53
CA TYR A 90 16.15 -10.08 -15.79
C TYR A 90 15.50 -11.46 -15.92
N TRP A 91 15.46 -12.00 -17.14
CA TRP A 91 14.80 -13.26 -17.45
C TRP A 91 15.61 -14.46 -16.96
N SER A 92 16.95 -14.39 -16.97
CA SER A 92 17.78 -15.43 -16.36
C SER A 92 17.64 -15.45 -14.83
N PHE A 93 17.61 -14.30 -14.16
CA PHE A 93 17.32 -14.22 -12.72
C PHE A 93 15.92 -14.74 -12.38
N TRP A 94 14.90 -14.38 -13.16
CA TRP A 94 13.55 -14.90 -12.98
C TRP A 94 13.50 -16.43 -13.13
N ALA A 95 14.12 -16.98 -14.18
CA ALA A 95 14.12 -18.42 -14.45
C ALA A 95 14.85 -19.20 -13.35
N ALA A 96 16.07 -18.78 -12.99
CA ALA A 96 16.84 -19.42 -11.92
C ALA A 96 16.16 -19.27 -10.56
N GLY A 97 15.70 -18.06 -10.22
CA GLY A 97 15.03 -17.76 -8.95
C GLY A 97 13.75 -18.56 -8.79
N SER A 98 12.92 -18.63 -9.84
CA SER A 98 11.66 -19.39 -9.78
C SER A 98 11.90 -20.90 -9.66
N LEU A 99 12.93 -21.44 -10.31
CA LEU A 99 13.33 -22.85 -10.18
C LEU A 99 13.79 -23.15 -8.75
N VAL A 100 14.76 -22.41 -8.24
CA VAL A 100 15.33 -22.60 -6.89
C VAL A 100 14.24 -22.47 -5.84
N LEU A 101 13.44 -21.41 -5.88
CA LEU A 101 12.37 -21.18 -4.90
C LEU A 101 11.29 -22.27 -4.97
N THR A 102 10.92 -22.74 -6.17
CA THR A 102 9.98 -23.86 -6.30
C THR A 102 10.54 -25.14 -5.67
N ILE A 103 11.81 -25.47 -5.93
CA ILE A 103 12.48 -26.64 -5.33
C ILE A 103 12.47 -26.54 -3.82
N VAL A 104 12.85 -25.39 -3.27
CA VAL A 104 12.88 -25.14 -1.82
C VAL A 104 11.49 -25.30 -1.21
N LEU A 105 10.45 -24.67 -1.80
CA LEU A 105 9.08 -24.75 -1.29
C LEU A 105 8.52 -26.17 -1.32
N VAL A 106 8.78 -26.92 -2.40
CA VAL A 106 8.35 -28.32 -2.52
C VAL A 106 9.11 -29.22 -1.55
N ALA A 107 10.43 -29.04 -1.41
CA ALA A 107 11.26 -29.79 -0.46
C ALA A 107 10.83 -29.52 0.98
N ALA A 108 10.57 -28.26 1.33
CA ALA A 108 10.06 -27.87 2.64
C ALA A 108 8.67 -28.49 2.90
N GLY A 109 7.73 -28.40 1.95
CA GLY A 109 6.40 -28.97 2.10
C GLY A 109 6.40 -30.49 2.23
N THR A 110 7.20 -31.19 1.42
CA THR A 110 7.33 -32.66 1.49
C THR A 110 8.12 -33.13 2.71
N GLY A 111 9.16 -32.41 3.11
CA GLY A 111 9.95 -32.64 4.32
C GLY A 111 9.11 -32.45 5.58
N ALA A 112 8.37 -31.35 5.67
CA ALA A 112 7.39 -31.10 6.73
C ALA A 112 6.35 -32.23 6.79
N GLY A 113 5.79 -32.66 5.65
CA GLY A 113 4.84 -33.78 5.61
C GLY A 113 5.41 -35.13 6.06
N ARG A 114 6.73 -35.36 5.95
CA ARG A 114 7.40 -36.55 6.50
C ARG A 114 7.64 -36.42 8.02
N LEU A 115 8.01 -35.24 8.49
CA LEU A 115 8.25 -34.94 9.91
C LEU A 115 6.95 -34.89 10.73
N LEU A 116 5.88 -34.31 10.16
CA LEU A 116 4.52 -34.25 10.74
C LEU A 116 3.88 -35.62 10.95
N ARG A 117 4.31 -36.64 10.20
CA ARG A 117 3.90 -38.03 10.43
C ARG A 117 4.61 -38.68 11.61
N ARG A 118 5.71 -38.09 12.09
CA ARG A 118 6.51 -38.57 13.22
C ARG A 118 6.21 -37.83 14.53
N ILE A 119 5.68 -36.61 14.48
CA ILE A 119 5.53 -35.72 15.65
C ILE A 119 4.06 -35.27 15.72
N GLY A 120 3.33 -35.76 16.72
CA GLY A 120 1.89 -35.49 16.93
C GLY A 120 1.54 -34.00 17.15
N TRP A 121 0.24 -33.73 17.19
CA TRP A 121 -0.59 -32.49 17.19
C TRP A 121 -0.05 -31.05 17.42
N SER A 122 1.24 -30.74 17.53
CA SER A 122 1.78 -29.35 17.50
C SER A 122 1.77 -28.71 16.08
N ARG A 123 0.83 -29.17 15.25
CA ARG A 123 0.81 -29.23 13.78
C ARG A 123 0.59 -27.89 13.06
N GLY A 124 0.09 -26.85 13.74
CA GLY A 124 -0.22 -25.56 13.10
C GLY A 124 0.96 -24.58 13.10
N LEU A 125 1.73 -24.56 14.18
CA LEU A 125 2.73 -23.51 14.43
C LEU A 125 3.97 -23.67 13.54
N VAL A 126 4.46 -24.90 13.40
CA VAL A 126 5.62 -25.23 12.55
C VAL A 126 5.31 -25.00 11.06
N MET A 127 4.06 -25.24 10.65
CA MET A 127 3.59 -24.98 9.28
C MET A 127 3.55 -23.49 8.96
N ALA A 128 3.13 -22.66 9.92
CA ALA A 128 3.13 -21.20 9.76
C ALA A 128 4.55 -20.65 9.61
N VAL A 129 5.50 -21.11 10.44
CA VAL A 129 6.90 -20.63 10.44
C VAL A 129 7.68 -21.05 9.19
N ILE A 130 7.49 -22.28 8.70
CA ILE A 130 8.21 -22.77 7.51
C ILE A 130 7.59 -22.21 6.22
N ALA A 131 6.28 -21.96 6.18
CA ALA A 131 5.64 -21.30 5.05
C ALA A 131 5.98 -19.80 4.96
N THR A 132 6.19 -19.14 6.10
CA THR A 132 6.55 -17.71 6.14
C THR A 132 8.02 -17.46 5.85
N LEU A 133 8.93 -18.38 6.15
CA LEU A 133 10.38 -18.18 5.97
C LEU A 133 10.82 -17.83 4.53
N PRO A 134 10.30 -18.44 3.45
CA PRO A 134 10.65 -18.06 2.07
C PRO A 134 9.95 -16.77 1.60
N VAL A 135 8.71 -16.53 2.04
CA VAL A 135 7.97 -15.28 1.80
C VAL A 135 8.62 -14.11 2.52
N ALA A 136 9.15 -14.35 3.72
CA ALA A 136 10.01 -13.44 4.44
C ALA A 136 11.35 -13.29 3.68
N PHE A 137 12.10 -14.35 3.40
CA PHE A 137 13.44 -14.23 2.83
C PHE A 137 13.50 -13.58 1.43
N PHE A 138 12.52 -13.85 0.54
CA PHE A 138 12.44 -13.22 -0.80
C PHE A 138 11.49 -12.02 -0.89
N GLY A 139 10.53 -11.90 0.03
CA GLY A 139 9.63 -10.76 0.11
C GLY A 139 10.19 -9.62 0.96
N ILE A 140 11.14 -9.87 1.87
CA ILE A 140 11.70 -8.84 2.77
C ILE A 140 12.37 -7.69 2.02
N PRO A 141 13.11 -7.82 0.91
CA PRO A 141 13.65 -6.62 0.25
C PRO A 141 12.55 -5.69 -0.28
N GLY A 142 11.45 -6.25 -0.82
CA GLY A 142 10.30 -5.49 -1.30
C GLY A 142 9.39 -4.98 -0.18
N ILE A 143 9.19 -5.78 0.86
CA ILE A 143 8.41 -5.42 2.05
C ILE A 143 9.19 -4.43 2.91
N ALA A 144 10.51 -4.56 3.08
CA ALA A 144 11.36 -3.62 3.82
C ALA A 144 11.49 -2.26 3.11
N ALA A 145 11.50 -2.26 1.77
CA ALA A 145 11.36 -1.04 0.99
C ALA A 145 9.97 -0.41 1.17
N ALA A 146 8.91 -1.21 1.33
CA ALA A 146 7.54 -0.75 1.62
C ALA A 146 7.27 -0.44 3.11
N SER A 147 8.08 -0.99 4.03
CA SER A 147 7.89 -0.90 5.49
C SER A 147 8.97 -0.06 6.17
N GLY A 148 9.74 0.71 5.38
CA GLY A 148 10.65 1.75 5.87
C GLY A 148 11.45 1.31 7.09
N GLY A 149 12.10 0.15 7.01
CA GLY A 149 12.73 -0.52 8.14
C GLY A 149 13.59 0.43 8.98
N ALA A 150 13.50 0.27 10.31
CA ALA A 150 14.29 0.97 11.30
C ALA A 150 15.77 0.53 11.22
N ALA A 151 16.47 0.99 10.19
CA ALA A 151 17.88 1.30 10.31
C ALA A 151 17.99 2.66 11.02
N ASP A 152 19.08 2.86 11.76
CA ASP A 152 19.43 4.12 12.42
C ASP A 152 19.11 5.29 11.48
N SER A 153 18.01 5.99 11.75
CA SER A 153 17.30 6.72 10.70
C SER A 153 18.04 7.98 10.25
N GLY A 154 19.11 8.35 10.99
CA GLY A 154 19.84 9.60 10.84
C GLY A 154 18.98 10.84 11.09
N LEU A 155 17.74 10.66 11.60
CA LEU A 155 16.80 11.75 11.80
C LEU A 155 17.22 12.54 13.04
N VAL A 156 17.43 13.83 12.84
CA VAL A 156 17.82 14.76 13.90
C VAL A 156 16.57 15.37 14.51
N GLN A 157 16.50 15.36 15.84
CA GLN A 157 15.42 15.99 16.59
C GLN A 157 15.30 17.49 16.18
N PRO A 158 14.08 17.98 15.87
CA PRO A 158 13.91 19.37 15.46
C PRO A 158 14.18 20.31 16.64
N VAL A 159 14.90 21.40 16.36
CA VAL A 159 15.05 22.53 17.29
C VAL A 159 13.94 23.58 17.11
N ALA A 160 13.23 23.55 15.99
CA ALA A 160 12.17 24.50 15.69
C ALA A 160 10.95 24.26 16.58
N THR A 161 10.47 25.32 17.25
CA THR A 161 9.31 25.28 18.15
C THR A 161 8.01 24.96 17.44
N THR A 162 7.95 25.15 16.11
CA THR A 162 6.82 24.86 15.23
C THR A 162 6.63 23.36 14.95
N ARG A 163 7.48 22.48 15.50
CA ARG A 163 7.50 21.04 15.21
C ARG A 163 7.38 20.22 16.48
N SER A 164 6.50 19.22 16.49
CA SER A 164 6.44 18.25 17.59
C SER A 164 7.77 17.52 17.78
N GLY A 165 8.04 17.16 19.03
CA GLY A 165 9.29 16.53 19.44
C GLY A 165 10.45 17.49 19.68
N SER A 166 10.27 18.81 19.52
CA SER A 166 11.24 19.82 19.95
C SER A 166 11.40 19.86 21.48
N ALA A 167 12.38 20.60 21.99
CA ALA A 167 12.57 20.74 23.45
C ALA A 167 11.33 21.29 24.16
N ASP A 168 10.62 22.23 23.53
CA ASP A 168 9.40 22.85 24.08
C ASP A 168 8.11 22.07 23.77
N SER A 169 8.18 20.95 23.04
CA SER A 169 7.01 20.18 22.62
C SER A 169 6.36 19.45 23.79
N LEU A 170 5.03 19.38 23.79
CA LEU A 170 4.25 18.58 24.76
C LEU A 170 4.46 17.07 24.56
N MET A 171 5.01 16.67 23.41
CA MET A 171 5.32 15.30 23.04
C MET A 171 6.84 15.12 22.92
N SER A 172 7.38 14.10 23.57
CA SER A 172 8.81 13.80 23.45
C SER A 172 9.15 13.25 22.06
N TRP A 173 10.36 13.52 21.56
CA TRP A 173 10.87 12.98 20.30
C TRP A 173 10.70 11.46 20.18
N ALA A 174 10.93 10.73 21.27
CA ALA A 174 10.75 9.28 21.31
C ALA A 174 9.28 8.85 21.17
N SER A 175 8.34 9.62 21.75
CA SER A 175 6.90 9.28 21.73
C SER A 175 6.27 9.35 20.33
N LEU A 176 6.87 10.11 19.42
CA LEU A 176 6.40 10.27 18.04
C LEU A 176 6.48 8.97 17.23
N GLY A 177 7.38 8.04 17.61
CA GLY A 177 7.71 6.87 16.80
C GLY A 177 8.41 7.24 15.48
N LEU A 178 8.86 6.23 14.72
CA LEU A 178 9.67 6.44 13.52
C LEU A 178 8.95 7.27 12.45
N GLU A 179 7.67 7.01 12.21
CA GLU A 179 6.90 7.74 11.19
C GLU A 179 6.61 9.18 11.61
N GLY A 180 6.34 9.43 12.89
CA GLY A 180 6.19 10.78 13.42
C GLY A 180 7.49 11.57 13.33
N GLN A 181 8.62 10.94 13.66
CA GLN A 181 9.95 11.52 13.50
C GLN A 181 10.25 11.90 12.04
N ARG A 182 9.90 11.03 11.08
CA ARG A 182 10.01 11.32 9.64
C ARG A 182 9.11 12.49 9.21
N PHE A 183 7.88 12.52 9.71
CA PHE A 183 6.90 13.56 9.38
C PHE A 183 7.36 14.96 9.82
N VAL A 184 7.87 15.09 11.05
CA VAL A 184 8.30 16.39 11.59
C VAL A 184 9.67 16.83 11.08
N THR A 185 10.52 15.93 10.58
CA THR A 185 11.87 16.28 10.09
C THR A 185 11.91 16.65 8.61
N ASN A 186 11.08 16.01 7.77
CA ASN A 186 11.05 16.28 6.34
C ASN A 186 10.64 17.74 6.04
N GLY A 187 10.94 18.26 4.84
CA GLY A 187 10.44 19.56 4.34
C GLY A 187 10.87 20.83 5.10
N PRO A 188 10.35 22.01 4.72
CA PRO A 188 10.87 23.34 5.08
C PRO A 188 10.61 23.71 6.54
N ALA A 189 11.43 24.61 7.08
CA ALA A 189 11.38 25.02 8.49
C ALA A 189 10.12 25.82 8.89
N GLY A 190 9.46 26.50 7.95
CA GLY A 190 8.39 27.47 8.25
C GLY A 190 7.01 26.89 8.59
N ALA A 191 6.71 25.67 8.14
CA ALA A 191 5.40 25.04 8.36
C ALA A 191 5.26 24.49 9.79
N VAL A 192 4.07 24.65 10.38
CA VAL A 192 3.75 24.03 11.67
C VAL A 192 3.41 22.56 11.46
N ARG A 193 4.04 21.67 12.23
CA ARG A 193 3.90 20.22 12.07
C ARG A 193 3.67 19.55 13.40
N VAL A 194 2.45 19.05 13.55
CA VAL A 194 2.03 18.34 14.76
C VAL A 194 1.81 16.87 14.45
N TYR A 195 2.45 16.02 15.23
CA TYR A 195 2.27 14.57 15.11
C TYR A 195 2.12 13.97 16.49
N ALA A 196 1.06 13.19 16.69
CA ALA A 196 0.86 12.43 17.90
C ALA A 196 1.00 10.92 17.61
N GLY A 197 2.07 10.34 18.16
CA GLY A 197 2.37 8.92 18.04
C GLY A 197 1.52 8.07 18.96
N LEU A 198 1.61 6.74 18.81
CA LEU A 198 0.89 5.81 19.67
C LEU A 198 1.29 5.88 21.15
N GLN A 199 2.51 6.34 21.45
CA GLN A 199 3.02 6.47 22.82
C GLN A 199 2.80 7.87 23.41
N SER A 200 2.23 8.81 22.64
CA SER A 200 2.03 10.19 23.11
C SER A 200 0.85 10.32 24.08
N ALA A 201 -0.18 9.49 23.95
CA ALA A 201 -1.30 9.40 24.88
C ALA A 201 -2.06 8.05 24.71
N PRO A 202 -2.87 7.61 25.69
CA PRO A 202 -3.35 6.23 25.78
C PRO A 202 -4.41 5.83 24.74
N ASP A 203 -5.21 6.77 24.25
CA ASP A 203 -6.32 6.50 23.34
C ASP A 203 -6.42 7.58 22.23
N PRO A 204 -7.21 7.36 21.17
CA PRO A 204 -7.34 8.32 20.07
C PRO A 204 -7.86 9.71 20.49
N ALA A 205 -8.77 9.80 21.46
CA ALA A 205 -9.34 11.08 21.89
C ALA A 205 -8.30 11.89 22.69
N ALA A 206 -7.65 11.26 23.68
CA ALA A 206 -6.59 11.89 24.46
C ALA A 206 -5.42 12.36 23.58
N ARG A 207 -5.08 11.61 22.51
CA ARG A 207 -4.05 12.03 21.55
C ARG A 207 -4.51 13.15 20.64
N ALA A 208 -5.78 13.19 20.26
CA ALA A 208 -6.35 14.31 19.50
C ALA A 208 -6.31 15.61 20.32
N GLU A 209 -6.73 15.56 21.60
CA GLU A 209 -6.63 16.71 22.51
C GLU A 209 -5.17 17.16 22.70
N LEU A 210 -4.24 16.22 22.86
CA LEU A 210 -2.82 16.54 22.95
C LEU A 210 -2.29 17.20 21.67
N ALA A 211 -2.75 16.74 20.50
CA ALA A 211 -2.40 17.34 19.21
C ALA A 211 -2.98 18.76 19.06
N VAL A 212 -4.20 19.02 19.55
CA VAL A 212 -4.79 20.38 19.56
C VAL A 212 -3.97 21.32 20.44
N ARG A 213 -3.63 20.91 21.67
CA ARG A 213 -2.77 21.74 22.55
C ARG A 213 -1.38 21.99 21.95
N GLU A 214 -0.83 21.00 21.26
CA GLU A 214 0.45 21.15 20.56
C GLU A 214 0.32 22.07 19.34
N LEU A 215 -0.81 22.05 18.63
CA LEU A 215 -1.11 23.01 17.56
C LEU A 215 -1.17 24.44 18.10
N ASP A 216 -1.84 24.68 19.23
CA ASP A 216 -1.84 26.00 19.88
C ASP A 216 -0.42 26.44 20.23
N ARG A 217 0.33 25.58 20.92
CA ARG A 217 1.71 25.87 21.34
C ARG A 217 2.63 26.20 20.16
N ALA A 218 2.47 25.48 19.05
CA ALA A 218 3.30 25.62 17.87
C ALA A 218 2.87 26.76 16.94
N GLY A 219 1.79 27.49 17.25
CA GLY A 219 1.23 28.55 16.41
C GLY A 219 0.50 28.03 15.17
N GLY A 220 -0.07 26.83 15.26
CA GLY A 220 -0.76 26.16 14.16
C GLY A 220 -2.12 26.77 13.85
N PHE A 221 -2.83 27.27 14.86
CA PHE A 221 -4.09 27.99 14.69
C PHE A 221 -3.91 29.46 14.27
N ASP A 222 -2.69 30.00 14.35
CA ASP A 222 -2.33 31.32 13.81
C ASP A 222 -2.08 31.29 12.29
N ARG A 223 -2.22 30.13 11.64
CA ARG A 223 -2.02 29.96 10.19
C ARG A 223 -3.35 30.06 9.46
N SER A 224 -3.36 30.56 8.24
CA SER A 224 -4.61 30.66 7.45
C SER A 224 -5.14 29.28 7.00
N HIS A 225 -4.27 28.26 6.98
CA HIS A 225 -4.57 26.93 6.44
C HIS A 225 -4.15 25.82 7.43
N LEU A 226 -5.09 24.97 7.83
CA LEU A 226 -4.81 23.82 8.70
C LEU A 226 -5.24 22.52 8.02
N VAL A 227 -4.28 21.65 7.75
CA VAL A 227 -4.49 20.34 7.13
C VAL A 227 -4.50 19.25 8.21
N VAL A 228 -5.62 18.55 8.35
CA VAL A 228 -5.68 17.28 9.07
C VAL A 228 -5.25 16.18 8.09
N ALA A 229 -4.09 15.59 8.31
CA ALA A 229 -3.56 14.50 7.49
C ALA A 229 -3.84 13.15 8.18
N VAL A 230 -4.65 12.31 7.53
CA VAL A 230 -4.92 10.95 8.00
C VAL A 230 -3.80 10.03 7.50
N PRO A 231 -2.95 9.50 8.38
CA PRO A 231 -1.83 8.69 7.96
C PRO A 231 -2.29 7.33 7.41
N THR A 232 -1.37 6.63 6.77
CA THR A 232 -1.57 5.25 6.30
C THR A 232 -0.98 4.26 7.28
N GLY A 233 -1.76 3.23 7.66
CA GLY A 233 -1.32 2.04 8.38
C GLY A 233 -0.53 2.35 9.65
N SER A 234 0.79 2.19 9.57
CA SER A 234 1.75 2.40 10.67
C SER A 234 1.88 3.85 11.13
N GLY A 235 1.22 4.82 10.48
CA GLY A 235 1.35 6.24 10.80
C GLY A 235 2.05 7.08 9.72
N TRP A 236 2.32 6.50 8.55
CA TRP A 236 3.05 7.15 7.48
C TRP A 236 2.21 8.23 6.77
N VAL A 237 2.81 9.39 6.53
CA VAL A 237 2.28 10.46 5.67
C VAL A 237 3.32 10.74 4.59
N ASP A 238 2.90 10.77 3.32
CA ASP A 238 3.82 10.99 2.20
C ASP A 238 4.45 12.39 2.26
N GLY A 239 5.79 12.45 2.31
CA GLY A 239 6.53 13.71 2.28
C GLY A 239 6.35 14.50 0.97
N ARG A 240 5.86 13.88 -0.11
CA ARG A 240 5.47 14.58 -1.33
C ARG A 240 4.15 15.32 -1.18
N ALA A 241 3.21 14.80 -0.41
CA ALA A 241 2.00 15.53 -0.04
C ALA A 241 2.35 16.77 0.81
N LEU A 242 3.28 16.62 1.76
CA LEU A 242 3.76 17.74 2.56
C LEU A 242 4.41 18.85 1.72
N ARG A 243 5.20 18.46 0.70
CA ARG A 243 5.74 19.40 -0.29
C ARG A 243 4.64 20.03 -1.14
N GLY A 244 3.63 19.27 -1.55
CA GLY A 244 2.50 19.81 -2.30
C GLY A 244 1.69 20.83 -1.50
N PHE A 245 1.53 20.65 -0.17
CA PHE A 245 0.89 21.66 0.68
C PHE A 245 1.73 22.93 0.77
N GLU A 246 3.05 22.80 0.85
CA GLU A 246 3.97 23.94 0.80
C GLU A 246 3.91 24.67 -0.56
N ASP A 247 3.96 23.94 -1.68
CA ASP A 247 3.83 24.53 -3.01
C ASP A 247 2.52 25.32 -3.16
N ARG A 248 1.47 24.89 -2.44
CA ARG A 248 0.15 25.52 -2.46
C ARG A 248 -0.01 26.70 -1.48
N PHE A 249 0.46 26.54 -0.24
CA PHE A 249 0.17 27.47 0.86
C PHE A 249 1.42 28.25 1.34
N GLY A 250 2.60 27.97 0.78
CA GLY A 250 3.86 28.53 1.25
C GLY A 250 4.17 28.09 2.68
N ALA A 251 4.62 29.02 3.52
CA ALA A 251 4.84 28.78 4.95
C ALA A 251 3.59 28.99 5.81
N ASP A 252 2.49 29.48 5.23
CA ASP A 252 1.26 29.82 5.95
C ASP A 252 0.31 28.61 6.07
N PHE A 253 0.84 27.50 6.58
CA PHE A 253 0.02 26.34 6.91
C PHE A 253 0.52 25.58 8.12
N ALA A 254 -0.43 24.90 8.76
CA ALA A 254 -0.22 23.88 9.77
C ALA A 254 -0.70 22.52 9.26
N VAL A 255 -0.02 21.45 9.66
CA VAL A 255 -0.47 20.08 9.37
C VAL A 255 -0.40 19.23 10.64
N ALA A 256 -1.48 18.50 10.91
CA ALA A 256 -1.61 17.62 12.07
C ALA A 256 -1.93 16.18 11.65
N ALA A 257 -1.30 15.20 12.29
CA ALA A 257 -1.56 13.78 12.05
C ALA A 257 -1.57 12.95 13.34
N LEU A 258 -2.42 11.91 13.36
CA LEU A 258 -2.57 10.98 14.48
C LEU A 258 -2.22 9.54 14.04
N GLN A 259 -1.20 8.94 14.63
CA GLN A 259 -0.89 7.52 14.39
C GLN A 259 -2.01 6.64 14.97
N TYR A 260 -2.44 5.57 14.30
CA TYR A 260 -3.50 4.69 14.83
C TYR A 260 -3.12 3.21 14.88
N SER A 261 -2.03 2.80 14.24
CA SER A 261 -1.55 1.41 14.25
C SER A 261 -0.03 1.34 14.11
N GLN A 262 0.56 0.21 14.51
CA GLN A 262 1.94 -0.17 14.19
C GLN A 262 2.01 -1.10 12.97
N LEU A 263 0.87 -1.58 12.47
CA LEU A 263 0.84 -2.57 11.39
C LEU A 263 1.08 -1.90 10.02
N PRO A 264 1.83 -2.55 9.12
CA PRO A 264 1.99 -2.07 7.74
C PRO A 264 0.64 -1.91 7.03
N SER A 265 0.57 -0.96 6.09
CA SER A 265 -0.65 -0.53 5.40
C SER A 265 -1.47 -1.68 4.78
N TRP A 266 -0.82 -2.64 4.12
CA TRP A 266 -1.49 -3.80 3.52
C TRP A 266 -2.14 -4.73 4.57
N ALA A 267 -1.53 -4.87 5.75
CA ALA A 267 -2.06 -5.69 6.83
C ALA A 267 -3.25 -5.00 7.52
N THR A 268 -3.16 -3.68 7.73
CA THR A 268 -4.30 -2.87 8.20
C THR A 268 -5.44 -2.78 7.19
N PHE A 269 -5.18 -2.97 5.91
CA PHE A 269 -6.23 -2.88 4.89
C PHE A 269 -7.22 -4.05 4.97
N VAL A 270 -6.74 -5.20 5.47
CA VAL A 270 -7.53 -6.41 5.70
C VAL A 270 -8.22 -6.39 7.08
N VAL A 271 -7.67 -5.71 8.10
CA VAL A 271 -8.11 -5.88 9.52
C VAL A 271 -8.40 -4.57 10.27
N GLY A 272 -7.96 -3.39 9.81
CA GLY A 272 -7.86 -2.18 10.62
C GLY A 272 -8.57 -0.93 10.10
N ARG A 273 -9.59 -1.07 9.23
CA ARG A 273 -10.31 0.07 8.62
C ARG A 273 -11.00 0.96 9.68
N ASP A 274 -11.52 0.35 10.74
CA ASP A 274 -12.26 1.08 11.79
C ASP A 274 -11.34 1.99 12.62
N SER A 275 -10.11 1.57 12.91
CA SER A 275 -9.16 2.37 13.69
C SER A 275 -8.75 3.65 12.97
N ALA A 276 -8.58 3.61 11.65
CA ALA A 276 -8.29 4.79 10.84
C ALA A 276 -9.44 5.81 10.90
N ALA A 277 -10.69 5.34 10.79
CA ALA A 277 -11.88 6.18 10.87
C ALA A 277 -12.07 6.81 12.26
N VAL A 278 -11.88 6.03 13.33
CA VAL A 278 -11.96 6.53 14.71
C VAL A 278 -10.90 7.61 14.97
N SER A 279 -9.66 7.36 14.56
CA SER A 279 -8.54 8.29 14.68
C SER A 279 -8.77 9.58 13.89
N ALA A 280 -9.24 9.47 12.64
CA ALA A 280 -9.52 10.62 11.79
C ALA A 280 -10.65 11.48 12.35
N ARG A 281 -11.74 10.86 12.84
CA ARG A 281 -12.85 11.58 13.50
C ARG A 281 -12.40 12.29 14.77
N ALA A 282 -11.62 11.62 15.61
CA ALA A 282 -11.13 12.20 16.86
C ALA A 282 -10.31 13.48 16.60
N LEU A 283 -9.32 13.40 15.70
CA LEU A 283 -8.47 14.56 15.39
C LEU A 283 -9.25 15.67 14.67
N PHE A 284 -10.04 15.33 13.64
CA PHE A 284 -10.78 16.34 12.88
C PHE A 284 -11.80 17.08 13.75
N SER A 285 -12.58 16.37 14.55
CA SER A 285 -13.58 16.99 15.43
C SER A 285 -12.92 17.85 16.52
N ALA A 286 -11.82 17.39 17.13
CA ALA A 286 -11.13 18.17 18.16
C ALA A 286 -10.52 19.48 17.59
N VAL A 287 -9.94 19.42 16.39
CA VAL A 287 -9.43 20.60 15.69
C VAL A 287 -10.56 21.56 15.31
N GLU A 288 -11.68 21.03 14.78
CA GLU A 288 -12.84 21.83 14.38
C GLU A 288 -13.49 22.52 15.59
N GLU A 289 -13.69 21.80 16.69
CA GLU A 289 -14.27 22.33 17.92
C GLU A 289 -13.41 23.45 18.51
N HIS A 290 -12.10 23.26 18.56
CA HIS A 290 -11.18 24.29 19.04
C HIS A 290 -11.14 25.50 18.11
N ALA A 291 -11.02 25.28 16.79
CA ALA A 291 -11.01 26.35 15.81
C ALA A 291 -12.27 27.21 15.90
N ALA A 292 -13.44 26.61 16.14
CA ALA A 292 -14.70 27.35 16.28
C ALA A 292 -14.73 28.32 17.48
N THR A 293 -13.81 28.20 18.44
CA THR A 293 -13.68 29.14 19.57
C THR A 293 -12.82 30.37 19.24
N LEU A 294 -12.12 30.36 18.11
CA LEU A 294 -11.18 31.40 17.73
C LEU A 294 -11.88 32.55 16.98
N PRO A 295 -11.41 33.80 17.13
CA PRO A 295 -11.95 34.94 16.39
C PRO A 295 -11.76 34.85 14.87
N ASP A 296 -10.61 34.32 14.43
CA ASP A 296 -10.26 34.14 13.02
C ASP A 296 -9.78 32.68 12.80
N PRO A 297 -10.71 31.73 12.62
CA PRO A 297 -10.36 30.32 12.53
C PRO A 297 -9.65 29.98 11.20
N PRO A 298 -8.66 29.07 11.22
CA PRO A 298 -8.03 28.58 10.00
C PRO A 298 -9.03 27.87 9.10
N ARG A 299 -8.79 27.92 7.77
CA ARG A 299 -9.50 27.05 6.83
C ARG A 299 -9.05 25.60 7.04
N LEU A 300 -10.01 24.72 7.33
CA LEU A 300 -9.76 23.31 7.64
C LEU A 300 -9.78 22.43 6.39
N TYR A 301 -8.68 21.72 6.14
CA TYR A 301 -8.53 20.77 5.04
C TYR A 301 -8.39 19.36 5.59
N LEU A 302 -8.91 18.36 4.87
CA LEU A 302 -8.72 16.95 5.22
C LEU A 302 -8.03 16.21 4.08
N TYR A 303 -6.96 15.50 4.40
CA TYR A 303 -6.17 14.75 3.44
C TYR A 303 -6.00 13.30 3.89
N GLY A 304 -6.01 12.38 2.92
CA GLY A 304 -5.63 11.00 3.17
C GLY A 304 -5.15 10.30 1.90
N GLN A 305 -4.21 9.36 2.09
CA GLN A 305 -3.75 8.45 1.05
C GLN A 305 -4.10 7.01 1.42
N SER A 306 -4.46 6.17 0.45
CA SER A 306 -4.72 4.75 0.66
C SER A 306 -5.81 4.51 1.73
N LEU A 307 -5.49 3.76 2.78
CA LEU A 307 -6.31 3.63 3.98
C LEU A 307 -6.62 4.94 4.69
N GLY A 308 -5.72 5.91 4.67
CA GLY A 308 -5.98 7.24 5.21
C GLY A 308 -7.08 7.94 4.43
N ALA A 309 -7.16 7.74 3.11
CA ALA A 309 -8.25 8.25 2.29
C ALA A 309 -9.59 7.59 2.66
N LEU A 310 -9.60 6.27 2.81
CA LEU A 310 -10.78 5.52 3.22
C LEU A 310 -11.25 5.92 4.63
N GLY A 311 -10.34 5.95 5.61
CA GLY A 311 -10.63 6.32 7.00
C GLY A 311 -11.03 7.79 7.14
N GLY A 312 -10.36 8.70 6.42
CA GLY A 312 -10.69 10.13 6.38
C GLY A 312 -12.06 10.39 5.76
N SER A 313 -12.43 9.69 4.69
CA SER A 313 -13.77 9.84 4.09
C SER A 313 -14.90 9.48 5.06
N ALA A 314 -14.61 8.66 6.08
CA ALA A 314 -15.57 8.25 7.08
C ALA A 314 -15.80 9.32 8.18
N VAL A 315 -15.07 10.45 8.16
CA VAL A 315 -15.27 11.58 9.08
C VAL A 315 -16.65 12.21 8.90
N PHE A 316 -17.08 12.41 7.66
CA PHE A 316 -18.36 13.05 7.33
C PHE A 316 -19.42 12.02 6.99
N ALA A 317 -20.66 12.16 7.47
CA ALA A 317 -21.76 11.26 7.12
C ALA A 317 -22.10 11.27 5.63
N GLY A 318 -21.81 12.36 4.92
CA GLY A 318 -21.93 12.47 3.47
C GLY A 318 -21.48 13.84 2.92
N ALA A 319 -21.65 14.02 1.62
CA ALA A 319 -21.22 15.21 0.86
C ALA A 319 -21.68 16.55 1.48
N ALA A 320 -22.93 16.63 1.92
CA ALA A 320 -23.49 17.86 2.50
C ALA A 320 -22.83 18.25 3.82
N GLU A 321 -22.47 17.28 4.65
CA GLU A 321 -21.78 17.54 5.92
C GLU A 321 -20.32 17.93 5.66
N GLN A 322 -19.64 17.22 4.76
CA GLN A 322 -18.28 17.58 4.35
C GLN A 322 -18.20 19.03 3.88
N ASN A 323 -19.12 19.46 3.01
CA ASN A 323 -19.12 20.81 2.46
C ASN A 323 -19.30 21.90 3.53
N ARG A 324 -19.94 21.59 4.67
CA ARG A 324 -20.12 22.54 5.79
C ARG A 324 -18.93 22.56 6.73
N ARG A 325 -18.33 21.41 7.01
CA ARG A 325 -17.32 21.22 8.07
C ARG A 325 -15.88 21.40 7.59
N ALA A 326 -15.60 21.10 6.32
CA ALA A 326 -14.29 21.25 5.73
C ALA A 326 -14.31 22.27 4.59
N CYS A 327 -13.21 23.02 4.48
CA CYS A 327 -12.93 23.86 3.33
C CYS A 327 -12.82 22.98 2.08
N SER A 328 -11.88 22.03 2.05
CA SER A 328 -11.82 21.04 0.97
C SER A 328 -11.15 19.75 1.45
N VAL A 329 -11.32 18.68 0.67
CA VAL A 329 -10.72 17.38 0.98
C VAL A 329 -9.99 16.80 -0.22
N LEU A 330 -8.95 16.00 0.04
CA LEU A 330 -8.20 15.31 -1.01
C LEU A 330 -7.94 13.85 -0.63
N TRP A 331 -8.34 12.95 -1.54
CA TRP A 331 -8.21 11.51 -1.39
C TRP A 331 -7.29 10.95 -2.46
N SER A 332 -6.17 10.35 -2.06
CA SER A 332 -5.19 9.77 -2.98
C SER A 332 -5.19 8.25 -2.91
N GLY A 333 -5.36 7.57 -4.04
CA GLY A 333 -5.27 6.11 -4.15
C GLY A 333 -6.26 5.37 -3.26
N MET A 334 -7.49 5.85 -3.25
CA MET A 334 -8.57 5.26 -2.47
C MET A 334 -8.82 3.79 -2.93
N PRO A 335 -8.73 2.80 -2.02
CA PRO A 335 -8.81 1.40 -2.40
C PRO A 335 -10.14 1.00 -3.03
N GLY A 336 -10.10 0.37 -4.20
CA GLY A 336 -11.27 -0.20 -4.88
C GLY A 336 -12.39 0.79 -5.19
N GLY A 337 -12.09 2.09 -5.28
CA GLY A 337 -13.10 3.15 -5.41
C GLY A 337 -14.06 3.28 -4.20
N GLY A 338 -13.74 2.62 -3.08
CA GLY A 338 -14.59 2.59 -1.90
C GLY A 338 -14.44 3.84 -1.04
N GLY A 339 -15.53 4.33 -0.47
CA GLY A 339 -15.56 5.55 0.34
C GLY A 339 -16.97 6.13 0.32
N ARG A 340 -17.23 7.17 1.10
CA ARG A 340 -18.49 7.92 0.97
C ARG A 340 -18.46 8.77 -0.29
N GLU A 341 -19.64 9.06 -0.82
CA GLU A 341 -19.79 9.96 -1.97
C GLU A 341 -19.09 11.30 -1.67
N PRO A 342 -18.15 11.74 -2.53
CA PRO A 342 -17.36 12.93 -2.27
C PRO A 342 -18.22 14.20 -2.28
N GLY A 343 -17.91 15.14 -1.38
CA GLY A 343 -18.49 16.49 -1.43
C GLY A 343 -18.03 17.31 -2.64
N ALA A 344 -18.64 18.47 -2.85
CA ALA A 344 -18.41 19.32 -4.02
C ALA A 344 -16.97 19.87 -4.08
N ARG A 345 -16.31 20.02 -2.93
CA ARG A 345 -14.91 20.48 -2.80
C ARG A 345 -13.98 19.31 -2.49
N THR A 346 -14.06 18.26 -3.30
CA THR A 346 -13.23 17.05 -3.17
C THR A 346 -12.40 16.84 -4.42
N THR A 347 -11.11 16.56 -4.24
CA THR A 347 -10.27 15.98 -5.30
C THR A 347 -9.99 14.52 -4.97
N VAL A 348 -10.24 13.62 -5.91
CA VAL A 348 -9.82 12.22 -5.82
C VAL A 348 -8.72 11.98 -6.83
N LEU A 349 -7.51 11.67 -6.35
CA LEU A 349 -6.38 11.28 -7.17
C LEU A 349 -6.32 9.77 -7.29
N ALA A 350 -6.38 9.27 -8.53
CA ALA A 350 -6.24 7.88 -8.86
C ALA A 350 -5.40 7.76 -10.14
N ASN A 351 -4.49 6.78 -10.18
CA ASN A 351 -3.68 6.45 -11.35
C ASN A 351 -4.20 5.12 -11.89
N THR A 352 -4.31 5.01 -13.21
CA THR A 352 -4.70 3.74 -13.85
C THR A 352 -3.72 2.60 -13.62
N SER A 353 -2.46 2.89 -13.33
CA SER A 353 -1.47 1.86 -12.96
C SER A 353 -1.45 1.52 -11.46
N ASP A 354 -2.26 2.18 -10.62
CA ASP A 354 -2.28 1.93 -9.19
C ASP A 354 -3.05 0.64 -8.84
N PRO A 355 -2.38 -0.45 -8.41
CA PRO A 355 -3.07 -1.67 -8.02
C PRO A 355 -4.01 -1.47 -6.83
N VAL A 356 -3.80 -0.47 -5.97
CA VAL A 356 -4.66 -0.19 -4.82
C VAL A 356 -6.05 0.27 -5.26
N VAL A 357 -6.12 1.15 -6.26
CA VAL A 357 -7.39 1.62 -6.84
C VAL A 357 -8.15 0.49 -7.51
N HIS A 358 -7.44 -0.48 -8.11
CA HIS A 358 -8.07 -1.63 -8.75
C HIS A 358 -8.55 -2.68 -7.76
N TRP A 359 -7.80 -2.90 -6.68
CA TRP A 359 -7.96 -4.10 -5.86
C TRP A 359 -9.29 -4.13 -5.11
N SER A 360 -10.10 -5.14 -5.42
CA SER A 360 -11.28 -5.54 -4.67
C SER A 360 -11.53 -7.04 -4.86
N PRO A 361 -12.24 -7.72 -3.93
CA PRO A 361 -12.69 -9.09 -4.17
C PRO A 361 -13.56 -9.24 -5.42
N GLU A 362 -14.24 -8.15 -5.84
CA GLU A 362 -15.06 -8.14 -7.05
C GLU A 362 -14.25 -8.35 -8.32
N LEU A 363 -12.93 -8.05 -8.33
CA LEU A 363 -12.05 -8.30 -9.48
C LEU A 363 -12.05 -9.76 -9.96
N LEU A 364 -12.44 -10.70 -9.09
CA LEU A 364 -12.63 -12.10 -9.48
C LEU A 364 -13.70 -12.25 -10.58
N TRP A 365 -14.70 -11.37 -10.59
CA TRP A 365 -15.93 -11.51 -11.37
C TRP A 365 -16.35 -10.26 -12.14
N ARG A 366 -15.78 -9.08 -11.85
CA ARG A 366 -16.07 -7.80 -12.50
C ARG A 366 -14.79 -6.99 -12.78
N PRO A 367 -14.75 -6.21 -13.87
CA PRO A 367 -13.66 -5.27 -14.12
C PRO A 367 -13.64 -4.14 -13.07
N PRO A 368 -12.48 -3.52 -12.81
CA PRO A 368 -12.40 -2.36 -11.93
C PRO A 368 -13.07 -1.14 -12.56
N ASP A 369 -13.69 -0.31 -11.72
CA ASP A 369 -14.12 1.03 -12.13
C ASP A 369 -12.93 1.98 -12.04
N LEU A 370 -12.54 2.55 -13.18
CA LEU A 370 -11.45 3.50 -13.31
C LEU A 370 -11.94 4.88 -13.75
N THR A 371 -13.23 5.15 -13.58
CA THR A 371 -13.83 6.45 -13.88
C THR A 371 -13.15 7.53 -13.04
N GLY A 372 -12.65 8.58 -13.71
CA GLY A 372 -11.91 9.68 -13.05
C GLY A 372 -10.44 9.39 -12.75
N ALA A 373 -9.93 8.17 -12.99
CA ALA A 373 -8.51 7.87 -12.83
C ALA A 373 -7.68 8.50 -13.97
N ARG A 374 -6.53 9.07 -13.62
CA ARG A 374 -5.53 9.58 -14.56
C ARG A 374 -4.92 8.41 -15.32
N ARG A 375 -5.00 8.46 -16.66
CA ARG A 375 -4.28 7.54 -17.55
C ARG A 375 -2.79 7.87 -17.54
N ASP A 376 -2.07 7.18 -16.67
CA ASP A 376 -0.64 7.37 -16.43
C ASP A 376 0.22 6.27 -17.09
N ALA A 377 -0.34 5.08 -17.33
CA ALA A 377 0.33 3.99 -18.05
C ALA A 377 -0.68 3.09 -18.79
N PRO A 378 -0.23 2.25 -19.73
CA PRO A 378 -1.08 1.25 -20.37
C PRO A 378 -1.70 0.28 -19.36
N THR A 379 -3.00 0.00 -19.50
CA THR A 379 -3.73 -0.93 -18.63
C THR A 379 -3.93 -2.27 -19.31
N PRO A 380 -3.72 -3.40 -18.60
CA PRO A 380 -4.00 -4.71 -19.15
C PRO A 380 -5.52 -4.91 -19.28
N GLY A 381 -5.94 -5.70 -20.27
CA GLY A 381 -7.33 -6.13 -20.37
C GLY A 381 -7.75 -6.93 -19.14
N TRP A 382 -8.98 -6.74 -18.67
CA TRP A 382 -9.50 -7.49 -17.53
C TRP A 382 -9.78 -8.95 -17.91
N LEU A 383 -9.26 -9.87 -17.10
CA LEU A 383 -9.49 -11.30 -17.20
C LEU A 383 -9.90 -11.83 -15.81
N PRO A 384 -11.07 -12.50 -15.68
CA PRO A 384 -11.52 -13.06 -14.41
C PRO A 384 -10.45 -13.93 -13.75
N VAL A 385 -10.32 -13.83 -12.43
CA VAL A 385 -9.28 -14.50 -11.61
C VAL A 385 -7.85 -14.03 -11.91
N ALA A 386 -7.45 -13.93 -13.18
CA ALA A 386 -6.10 -13.53 -13.56
C ALA A 386 -5.81 -12.08 -13.14
N SER A 387 -6.70 -11.13 -13.44
CA SER A 387 -6.56 -9.74 -12.98
C SER A 387 -6.49 -9.66 -11.45
N PHE A 388 -7.34 -10.41 -10.72
CA PHE A 388 -7.27 -10.44 -9.25
C PHE A 388 -5.88 -10.92 -8.75
N VAL A 389 -5.35 -12.00 -9.31
CA VAL A 389 -4.02 -12.53 -8.94
C VAL A 389 -2.90 -11.54 -9.30
N GLN A 390 -2.96 -10.95 -10.50
CA GLN A 390 -1.96 -9.98 -10.96
C GLN A 390 -1.99 -8.70 -10.13
N THR A 391 -3.16 -8.11 -9.90
CA THR A 391 -3.33 -6.91 -9.06
C THR A 391 -2.88 -7.19 -7.63
N THR A 392 -3.19 -8.37 -7.07
CA THR A 392 -2.71 -8.76 -5.73
C THR A 392 -1.19 -8.85 -5.67
N ALA A 393 -0.54 -9.37 -6.71
CA ALA A 393 0.92 -9.38 -6.79
C ALA A 393 1.51 -7.97 -6.89
N ASP A 394 0.84 -7.07 -7.62
CA ASP A 394 1.28 -5.70 -7.83
C ASP A 394 1.10 -4.81 -6.58
N LEU A 395 0.17 -5.14 -5.67
CA LEU A 395 0.01 -4.43 -4.40
C LEU A 395 1.32 -4.36 -3.59
N LEU A 396 2.11 -5.44 -3.60
CA LEU A 396 3.39 -5.52 -2.87
C LEU A 396 4.43 -4.50 -3.40
N GLY A 397 4.30 -4.09 -4.65
CA GLY A 397 5.17 -3.10 -5.31
C GLY A 397 4.48 -1.77 -5.61
N SER A 398 3.31 -1.51 -5.02
CA SER A 398 2.47 -0.35 -5.33
C SER A 398 3.19 1.01 -5.21
N LEU A 399 4.13 1.13 -4.27
CA LEU A 399 4.97 2.32 -4.04
C LEU A 399 6.33 2.27 -4.76
N ALA A 400 6.66 1.19 -5.47
CA ALA A 400 7.93 1.03 -6.18
C ALA A 400 7.96 1.79 -7.53
N ALA A 401 6.80 2.22 -8.02
CA ALA A 401 6.70 3.03 -9.22
C ALA A 401 7.35 4.41 -9.03
N PRO A 402 7.80 5.06 -10.11
CA PRO A 402 8.19 6.46 -10.07
C PRO A 402 7.01 7.37 -9.67
N PRO A 403 7.30 8.58 -9.18
CA PRO A 403 6.27 9.57 -8.88
C PRO A 403 5.39 9.85 -10.10
N GLY A 404 4.08 10.02 -9.88
CA GLY A 404 3.10 10.16 -10.95
C GLY A 404 2.48 8.83 -11.40
N HIS A 405 3.10 7.70 -11.05
CA HIS A 405 2.65 6.36 -11.38
C HIS A 405 2.42 5.49 -10.14
N GLY A 406 1.69 4.39 -10.32
CA GLY A 406 1.31 3.47 -9.25
C GLY A 406 0.61 4.22 -8.13
N HIS A 407 0.93 3.84 -6.89
CA HIS A 407 0.38 4.45 -5.69
C HIS A 407 1.13 5.73 -5.25
N ARG A 408 1.83 6.40 -6.18
CA ARG A 408 2.56 7.65 -5.94
C ARG A 408 1.99 8.78 -6.77
N TYR A 409 1.41 9.76 -6.09
CA TYR A 409 0.71 10.88 -6.72
C TYR A 409 1.52 12.18 -6.76
N ASP A 410 2.78 12.11 -6.35
CA ASP A 410 3.69 13.27 -6.30
C ASP A 410 3.14 14.44 -5.45
N VAL A 411 3.51 15.68 -5.80
CA VAL A 411 3.04 16.92 -5.15
C VAL A 411 1.57 17.23 -5.41
N ASP A 412 0.93 16.55 -6.38
CA ASP A 412 -0.51 16.71 -6.66
C ASP A 412 -1.37 16.45 -5.41
N GLN A 413 -0.87 15.61 -4.49
CA GLN A 413 -1.50 15.30 -3.20
C GLN A 413 -1.73 16.53 -2.31
N GLY A 414 -1.01 17.63 -2.54
CA GLY A 414 -1.25 18.90 -1.87
C GLY A 414 -1.65 20.03 -2.79
N THR A 415 -1.10 20.09 -4.01
CA THR A 415 -1.40 21.18 -4.95
C THR A 415 -2.81 21.09 -5.55
N ALA A 416 -3.38 19.89 -5.64
CA ALA A 416 -4.71 19.66 -6.19
C ALA A 416 -5.85 19.82 -5.16
N LEU A 417 -5.57 20.29 -3.94
CA LEU A 417 -6.61 20.64 -2.98
C LEU A 417 -7.50 21.75 -3.57
N PRO A 418 -8.83 21.57 -3.61
CA PRO A 418 -9.73 22.59 -4.11
C PRO A 418 -9.64 23.91 -3.32
N GLY A 419 -10.08 24.99 -3.95
CA GLY A 419 -10.26 26.28 -3.28
C GLY A 419 -11.53 26.34 -2.44
N CYS A 420 -11.54 27.33 -1.56
CA CYS A 420 -12.67 27.87 -0.83
C CYS A 420 -12.67 29.36 -1.09
#